data_AF-A0A0D3BD81-F1
#
_entry.id   AF-A0A0D3BD81-F1
#
_cell.length_a   1.000
_cell.length_b   1.000
_cell.length_c   1.000
_cell.angle_alpha   90.00
_cell.angle_beta   90.00
_cell.angle_gamma   90.00
#
_symmetry.space_group_name_H-M   'P 1'
#
loop_
_entity.id
_entity.type
_entity.pdbx_description
1 polymer ?
#
loop_
_entity_poly.entity_id
_entity_poly.type
_entity_poly.pdbx_seq_one_letter_code
_entity_poly.pdbx_strand_id
1 'polypeptide(L)'
;MQQAIKVQRAILRQGSAAITKTGCIRSGRKFRWVKVEDSIDAKYLGYPQALTKFCYFLMDALREKGARMKPMLCACASQELGKILVVGVCGKPRLGAVRGNAFGNAFRKAVQESRADYFHELFESSWIVLDASAVNSFMIRLTENL
;
A
#
# COMPACT_ATOMS: atom_id res chain seq x y z
N MET A 1 12.04 -11.95 -17.77
CA MET A 1 10.58 -12.17 -17.94
C MET A 1 9.93 -13.03 -16.84
N GLN A 2 10.51 -14.15 -16.42
CA GLN A 2 9.87 -15.06 -15.44
C GLN A 2 9.46 -14.40 -14.10
N GLN A 3 10.27 -13.49 -13.56
CA GLN A 3 9.95 -12.80 -12.30
C GLN A 3 8.74 -11.87 -12.43
N ALA A 4 8.63 -11.13 -13.54
CA ALA A 4 7.47 -10.29 -13.82
C ALA A 4 6.18 -11.13 -13.87
N ILE A 5 6.24 -12.34 -14.44
CA ILE A 5 5.11 -13.27 -14.47
C ILE A 5 4.71 -13.71 -13.05
N LYS A 6 5.69 -14.03 -12.19
CA LYS A 6 5.42 -14.42 -10.79
C LYS A 6 4.75 -13.29 -10.01
N VAL A 7 5.28 -12.06 -10.13
CA VAL A 7 4.69 -10.87 -9.51
C VAL A 7 3.26 -10.64 -10.03
N GLN A 8 3.04 -10.72 -11.34
CA GLN A 8 1.71 -10.51 -11.92
C GLN A 8 0.71 -11.57 -11.44
N ARG A 9 1.13 -12.85 -11.34
CA ARG A 9 0.30 -13.92 -10.79
C ARG A 9 -0.04 -13.67 -9.31
N ALA A 10 0.93 -13.22 -8.51
CA ALA A 10 0.70 -12.85 -7.12
C ALA A 10 -0.30 -11.69 -6.98
N ILE A 11 -0.17 -10.65 -7.81
CA ILE A 11 -1.11 -9.52 -7.85
C ILE A 11 -2.53 -10.01 -8.14
N LEU A 12 -2.71 -10.84 -9.18
CA LEU A 12 -4.03 -11.36 -9.57
C LEU A 12 -4.66 -12.21 -8.47
N ARG A 13 -3.90 -13.12 -7.85
CA ARG A 13 -4.41 -14.01 -6.79
C ARG A 13 -4.78 -13.25 -5.54
N GLN A 14 -3.84 -12.47 -4.98
CA GLN A 14 -4.07 -11.71 -3.76
C GLN A 14 -5.12 -10.62 -3.97
N GLY A 15 -5.12 -10.01 -5.16
CA GLY A 15 -6.03 -8.92 -5.47
C GLY A 15 -7.44 -9.42 -5.62
N SER A 16 -7.63 -10.51 -6.37
CA SER A 16 -8.94 -11.16 -6.49
C SER A 16 -9.48 -11.58 -5.12
N ALA A 17 -8.65 -12.21 -4.28
CA ALA A 17 -9.03 -12.59 -2.92
C ALA A 17 -9.46 -11.37 -2.08
N ALA A 18 -8.69 -10.28 -2.11
CA ALA A 18 -9.02 -9.06 -1.38
C ALA A 18 -10.33 -8.40 -1.86
N ILE A 19 -10.64 -8.52 -3.16
CA ILE A 19 -11.84 -7.92 -3.77
C ILE A 19 -13.10 -8.76 -3.54
N THR A 20 -12.97 -10.08 -3.41
CA THR A 20 -14.11 -11.00 -3.25
C THR A 20 -14.42 -11.32 -1.79
N LYS A 21 -13.40 -11.41 -0.93
CA LYS A 21 -13.57 -11.69 0.51
C LYS A 21 -13.99 -10.41 1.24
N THR A 22 -15.21 -10.40 1.75
CA THR A 22 -15.76 -9.29 2.54
C THR A 22 -14.84 -8.97 3.73
N GLY A 23 -14.56 -7.69 3.94
CA GLY A 23 -13.76 -7.22 5.08
C GLY A 23 -12.25 -7.18 4.87
N CYS A 24 -11.72 -7.72 3.76
CA CYS A 24 -10.29 -7.62 3.44
C CYS A 24 -9.85 -6.19 3.15
N ILE A 25 -10.64 -5.45 2.36
CA ILE A 25 -10.40 -4.04 2.06
C ILE A 25 -11.18 -3.19 3.06
N ARG A 26 -10.45 -2.53 3.97
CA ARG A 26 -11.03 -1.61 4.94
C ARG A 26 -11.17 -0.23 4.29
N SER A 27 -12.40 0.24 4.12
CA SER A 27 -12.70 1.51 3.48
C SER A 27 -12.97 2.59 4.54
N GLY A 28 -11.96 3.44 4.80
CA GLY A 28 -12.11 4.60 5.68
C GLY A 28 -12.69 5.82 4.94
N ARG A 29 -12.87 6.94 5.67
CA ARG A 29 -13.34 8.20 5.08
C ARG A 29 -12.35 8.75 4.05
N LYS A 30 -11.07 8.81 4.39
CA LYS A 30 -9.99 9.45 3.60
C LYS A 30 -9.35 8.51 2.57
N PHE A 31 -9.14 7.24 2.93
CA PHE A 31 -8.49 6.25 2.08
C PHE A 31 -9.02 4.84 2.36
N ARG A 32 -8.71 3.90 1.47
CA ARG A 32 -8.89 2.46 1.68
C ARG A 32 -7.55 1.85 2.09
N TRP A 33 -7.58 0.77 2.86
CA TRP A 33 -6.38 -0.01 3.09
C TRP A 33 -6.60 -1.51 3.13
N VAL A 34 -5.53 -2.24 2.84
CA VAL A 34 -5.47 -3.70 2.87
C VAL A 34 -4.12 -4.14 3.42
N LYS A 35 -4.11 -5.24 4.19
CA LYS A 35 -2.90 -5.95 4.56
C LYS A 35 -2.86 -7.23 3.75
N VAL A 36 -1.80 -7.45 2.99
CA VAL A 36 -1.55 -8.73 2.31
C VAL A 36 -1.32 -9.78 3.39
N GLU A 37 -2.16 -10.81 3.41
CA GLU A 37 -2.04 -11.93 4.34
C GLU A 37 -0.76 -12.73 4.03
N ASP A 38 -0.18 -13.34 5.06
CA ASP A 38 1.03 -14.15 4.89
C ASP A 38 0.70 -15.35 4.01
N SER A 39 1.32 -15.38 2.83
CA SER A 39 1.05 -16.33 1.77
C SER A 39 2.32 -16.55 0.96
N ILE A 40 2.37 -17.66 0.22
CA ILE A 40 3.46 -17.94 -0.73
C ILE A 40 3.64 -16.79 -1.74
N ASP A 41 2.59 -16.01 -1.98
CA ASP A 41 2.59 -14.88 -2.90
C ASP A 41 3.11 -13.57 -2.26
N ALA A 42 3.04 -13.43 -0.92
CA ALA A 42 3.45 -12.21 -0.21
C ALA A 42 4.91 -11.84 -0.47
N LYS A 43 5.81 -12.83 -0.60
CA LYS A 43 7.23 -12.60 -0.94
C LYS A 43 7.44 -11.88 -2.27
N TYR A 44 6.52 -12.02 -3.23
CA TYR A 44 6.58 -11.33 -4.52
C TYR A 44 5.99 -9.92 -4.46
N LEU A 45 5.20 -9.61 -3.44
CA LEU A 45 4.58 -8.30 -3.21
C LEU A 45 5.35 -7.46 -2.19
N GLY A 46 6.28 -8.04 -1.41
CA GLY A 46 7.14 -7.34 -0.44
C GLY A 46 8.22 -6.44 -1.05
N TYR A 47 7.98 -5.85 -2.22
CA TYR A 47 8.86 -4.89 -2.90
C TYR A 47 8.04 -3.63 -3.26
N PRO A 48 8.57 -2.40 -3.07
CA PRO A 48 7.82 -1.16 -3.27
C PRO A 48 7.07 -1.08 -4.60
N GLN A 49 7.74 -1.38 -5.71
CA GLN A 49 7.14 -1.33 -7.05
C GLN A 49 6.09 -2.42 -7.28
N ALA A 50 6.28 -3.61 -6.72
CA ALA A 50 5.32 -4.70 -6.83
C ALA A 50 4.04 -4.38 -6.04
N LEU A 51 4.19 -3.88 -4.82
CA LEU A 51 3.06 -3.48 -3.98
C LEU A 51 2.36 -2.23 -4.52
N THR A 52 3.08 -1.31 -5.17
CA THR A 52 2.49 -0.17 -5.89
C THR A 52 1.59 -0.63 -7.05
N LYS A 53 2.05 -1.59 -7.86
CA LYS A 53 1.22 -2.21 -8.91
C LYS A 53 0.00 -2.90 -8.33
N PHE A 54 0.15 -3.57 -7.18
CA PHE A 54 -0.96 -4.17 -6.44
C PHE A 54 -2.00 -3.13 -5.99
N CYS A 55 -1.57 -2.00 -5.44
CA CYS A 55 -2.47 -0.90 -5.09
C CYS A 55 -3.29 -0.45 -6.31
N TYR A 56 -2.63 -0.22 -7.45
CA TYR A 56 -3.32 0.21 -8.67
C TYR A 56 -4.30 -0.84 -9.21
N PHE A 57 -3.93 -2.12 -9.15
CA PHE A 57 -4.83 -3.21 -9.52
C PHE A 57 -6.12 -3.16 -8.68
N LEU A 58 -6.01 -3.03 -7.36
CA LEU A 58 -7.17 -2.92 -6.47
C LEU A 58 -8.02 -1.67 -6.77
N MET A 59 -7.37 -0.53 -6.99
CA MET A 59 -8.09 0.71 -7.33
C MET A 59 -8.90 0.58 -8.62
N ASP A 60 -8.29 0.02 -9.68
CA ASP A 60 -8.99 -0.19 -10.95
C ASP A 60 -10.13 -1.19 -10.76
N ALA A 61 -9.88 -2.35 -10.16
CA ALA A 61 -10.91 -3.37 -10.01
C ALA A 61 -12.09 -2.92 -9.13
N LEU A 62 -11.84 -2.11 -8.09
CA LEU A 62 -12.91 -1.49 -7.29
C LEU A 62 -13.69 -0.45 -8.12
N ARG A 63 -13.01 0.34 -8.95
CA ARG A 63 -13.65 1.29 -9.85
C ARG A 63 -14.55 0.59 -10.86
N GLU A 64 -14.10 -0.51 -11.46
CA GLU A 64 -14.90 -1.32 -12.39
C GLU A 64 -16.14 -1.91 -11.71
N LYS A 65 -16.09 -2.16 -10.39
CA LYS A 65 -17.25 -2.54 -9.57
C LYS A 65 -18.15 -1.34 -9.16
N GLY A 66 -17.92 -0.16 -9.69
CA GLY A 66 -18.69 1.06 -9.39
C GLY A 66 -18.31 1.76 -8.07
N ALA A 67 -17.22 1.34 -7.41
CA ALA A 67 -16.80 2.00 -6.18
C ALA A 67 -16.15 3.37 -6.47
N ARG A 68 -16.45 4.38 -5.65
CA ARG A 68 -15.82 5.71 -5.74
C ARG A 68 -14.29 5.62 -5.68
N MET A 69 -13.58 6.38 -6.50
CA MET A 69 -12.12 6.48 -6.39
C MET A 69 -11.71 7.08 -5.03
N LYS A 70 -10.87 6.36 -4.29
CA LYS A 70 -10.23 6.80 -3.04
C LYS A 70 -8.77 6.36 -3.05
N PRO A 71 -7.86 7.10 -2.40
CA PRO A 71 -6.48 6.66 -2.19
C PRO A 71 -6.44 5.24 -1.58
N MET A 72 -5.42 4.49 -1.96
CA MET A 72 -5.24 3.08 -1.61
C MET A 72 -3.92 2.91 -0.86
N LEU A 73 -3.97 2.30 0.31
CA LEU A 73 -2.80 1.91 1.09
C LEU A 73 -2.73 0.38 1.20
N CYS A 74 -1.59 -0.21 0.86
CA CYS A 74 -1.35 -1.63 1.02
C CYS A 74 -0.17 -1.86 1.96
N ALA A 75 -0.28 -2.83 2.85
CA ALA A 75 0.80 -3.28 3.72
C ALA A 75 1.14 -4.74 3.41
N CYS A 76 2.43 -5.09 3.35
CA CYS A 76 2.92 -6.43 3.10
C CYS A 76 4.16 -6.69 3.96
N ALA A 77 4.44 -7.95 4.29
CA ALA A 77 5.74 -8.32 4.83
C ALA A 77 6.85 -7.84 3.87
N SER A 78 7.89 -7.22 4.42
CA SER A 78 9.05 -6.80 3.63
C SER A 78 10.00 -7.99 3.41
N GLN A 79 11.14 -7.76 2.74
CA GLN A 79 12.20 -8.77 2.66
C GLN A 79 12.95 -8.95 3.99
N GLU A 80 12.87 -7.97 4.88
CA GLU A 80 13.45 -8.02 6.23
C GLU A 80 12.46 -8.64 7.22
N LEU A 81 12.97 -9.55 8.06
CA LEU A 81 12.17 -10.23 9.07
C LEU A 81 11.65 -9.23 10.10
N GLY A 82 10.36 -9.33 10.45
CA GLY A 82 9.72 -8.44 11.43
C GLY A 82 9.39 -7.04 10.90
N LYS A 83 9.75 -6.73 9.65
CA LYS A 83 9.49 -5.45 9.00
C LYS A 83 8.33 -5.55 8.01
N ILE A 84 7.52 -4.50 7.95
CA ILE A 84 6.35 -4.36 7.09
C ILE A 84 6.58 -3.22 6.11
N LEU A 85 6.48 -3.52 4.83
CA LEU A 85 6.42 -2.54 3.75
C LEU A 85 5.00 -1.99 3.65
N VAL A 86 4.87 -0.67 3.69
CA VAL A 86 3.61 0.05 3.48
C VAL A 86 3.75 0.95 2.25
N VAL A 87 2.79 0.87 1.34
CA VAL A 87 2.71 1.70 0.13
C VAL A 87 1.37 2.41 0.09
N GLY A 88 1.37 3.72 -0.15
CA GLY A 88 0.17 4.53 -0.33
C GLY A 88 0.14 5.20 -1.71
N VAL A 89 -0.97 5.12 -2.43
CA VAL A 89 -1.16 5.77 -3.74
C VAL A 89 -2.51 6.51 -3.84
N CYS A 90 -2.51 7.72 -4.39
CA CYS A 90 -3.74 8.50 -4.63
C CYS A 90 -4.42 8.21 -5.99
N GLY A 91 -3.70 7.57 -6.90
CA GLY A 91 -4.12 7.29 -8.27
C GLY A 91 -2.91 7.03 -9.16
N LYS A 92 -3.15 6.54 -10.38
CA LYS A 92 -2.07 6.37 -11.36
C LYS A 92 -1.57 7.74 -11.82
N PRO A 93 -0.25 8.01 -11.82
CA PRO A 93 0.30 9.24 -12.37
C PRO A 93 -0.14 9.38 -13.82
N ARG A 94 -0.61 10.57 -14.20
CA ARG A 94 -0.88 10.92 -15.58
C ARG A 94 0.07 12.04 -15.98
N LEU A 95 0.54 12.02 -17.22
CA LEU A 95 1.32 13.13 -17.75
C LEU A 95 0.49 14.43 -17.62
N GLY A 96 1.07 15.49 -17.06
CA GLY A 96 0.37 16.75 -16.79
C GLY A 96 -0.52 16.75 -15.54
N ALA A 97 -0.44 15.74 -14.68
CA ALA A 97 -1.17 15.76 -13.41
C ALA A 97 -0.65 16.88 -12.49
N VAL A 98 -1.54 17.81 -12.13
CA VAL A 98 -1.24 18.96 -11.26
C VAL A 98 -1.11 18.55 -9.79
N ARG A 99 -1.64 17.38 -9.40
CA ARG A 99 -1.63 16.87 -8.02
C ARG A 99 -0.80 15.59 -7.93
N GLY A 100 0.23 15.62 -7.09
CA GLY A 100 1.05 14.47 -6.74
C GLY A 100 0.41 13.55 -5.70
N ASN A 101 1.21 12.59 -5.22
CA ASN A 101 0.78 11.64 -4.19
C ASN A 101 0.84 12.27 -2.78
N ALA A 102 -0.33 12.47 -2.16
CA ALA A 102 -0.42 13.08 -0.83
C ALA A 102 0.16 12.22 0.31
N PHE A 103 0.32 10.91 0.10
CA PHE A 103 0.84 10.01 1.13
C PHE A 103 2.27 10.33 1.55
N GLY A 104 3.10 10.92 0.68
CA GLY A 104 4.51 11.19 1.03
C GLY A 104 4.67 12.14 2.21
N ASN A 105 3.95 13.26 2.19
CA ASN A 105 3.99 14.21 3.30
C ASN A 105 3.34 13.63 4.56
N ALA A 106 2.23 12.89 4.38
CA ALA A 106 1.50 12.30 5.50
C ALA A 106 2.28 11.18 6.19
N PHE A 107 3.02 10.35 5.43
CA PHE A 107 3.87 9.29 5.97
C PHE A 107 4.99 9.89 6.83
N ARG A 108 5.70 10.91 6.30
CA ARG A 108 6.76 11.60 7.04
C ARG A 108 6.25 12.17 8.36
N LYS A 109 5.10 12.84 8.34
CA LYS A 109 4.50 13.43 9.54
C LYS A 109 4.07 12.37 10.55
N ALA A 110 3.36 11.32 10.10
CA ALA A 110 2.91 10.23 10.96
C ALA A 110 4.06 9.50 11.65
N VAL A 111 5.22 9.42 11.01
CA VAL A 111 6.42 8.77 11.54
C VAL A 111 7.17 9.64 12.53
N GLN A 112 7.32 10.93 12.23
CA GLN A 112 7.89 11.90 13.18
C GLN A 112 7.10 11.91 14.49
N GLU A 113 5.77 11.74 14.41
CA GLU A 113 4.87 11.67 15.56
C GLU A 113 4.89 10.30 16.27
N SER A 114 5.20 9.20 15.56
CA SER A 114 5.17 7.85 16.14
C SER A 114 6.47 7.43 16.83
N ARG A 115 7.57 8.19 16.65
CA ARG A 115 8.93 7.85 17.13
C ARG A 115 9.39 6.44 16.74
N ALA A 116 8.80 5.87 15.69
CA ALA A 116 9.15 4.53 15.21
C ALA A 116 10.39 4.58 14.31
N ASP A 117 11.21 3.54 14.38
CA ASP A 117 12.28 3.34 13.40
C ASP A 117 11.66 3.06 12.03
N TYR A 118 12.19 3.73 11.01
CA TYR A 118 11.67 3.62 9.66
C TYR A 118 12.77 3.75 8.61
N PHE A 119 12.52 3.12 7.47
CA PHE A 119 13.31 3.34 6.26
C PHE A 119 12.44 3.98 5.18
N HIS A 120 12.95 5.07 4.60
CA HIS A 120 12.30 5.81 3.54
C HIS A 120 13.35 6.30 2.56
N GLU A 121 13.22 5.92 1.29
CA GLU A 121 14.07 6.48 0.25
C GLU A 121 13.59 7.87 -0.15
N LEU A 122 14.53 8.81 -0.26
CA LEU A 122 14.25 10.21 -0.58
C LEU A 122 13.68 10.42 -2.00
N PHE A 123 13.83 9.43 -2.89
CA PHE A 123 13.38 9.51 -4.28
C PHE A 123 11.89 9.18 -4.45
N GLU A 124 11.37 8.21 -3.71
CA GLU A 124 9.98 7.75 -3.86
C GLU A 124 9.25 7.83 -2.52
N SER A 125 8.49 8.92 -2.32
CA SER A 125 7.86 9.17 -1.03
C SER A 125 6.59 8.34 -0.77
N SER A 126 6.19 7.46 -1.70
CA SER A 126 4.91 6.74 -1.62
C SER A 126 4.95 5.47 -0.79
N TRP A 127 6.10 5.16 -0.17
CA TRP A 127 6.26 3.94 0.61
C TRP A 127 7.18 4.11 1.80
N ILE A 128 7.05 3.21 2.76
CA ILE A 128 7.84 3.20 4.00
C ILE A 128 7.96 1.78 4.53
N VAL A 129 9.08 1.47 5.18
CA VAL A 129 9.26 0.22 5.92
C VAL A 129 9.23 0.53 7.41
N LEU A 130 8.43 -0.25 8.15
CA LEU A 130 8.18 -0.08 9.59
C LEU A 130 8.34 -1.42 10.31
N ASP A 131 8.62 -1.39 11.61
CA ASP A 131 8.44 -2.58 12.44
C ASP A 131 6.97 -3.02 12.48
N ALA A 132 6.74 -4.33 12.51
CA ALA A 132 5.38 -4.88 12.56
C ALA A 132 4.57 -4.36 13.76
N SER A 133 5.24 -4.09 14.89
CA SER A 133 4.64 -3.51 16.10
C SER A 133 4.21 -2.05 15.90
N ALA A 134 4.88 -1.30 15.02
CA ALA A 134 4.63 0.13 14.80
C ALA A 134 3.48 0.39 13.80
N VAL A 135 3.09 -0.58 12.98
CA VAL A 135 2.09 -0.40 11.90
C VAL A 135 0.76 0.14 12.42
N ASN A 136 0.25 -0.37 13.54
CA ASN A 136 -1.04 0.08 14.07
C ASN A 136 -1.01 1.54 14.53
N SER A 137 0.04 1.93 15.27
CA SER A 137 0.26 3.32 15.71
C SER A 137 0.40 4.25 14.51
N PHE A 138 1.17 3.84 13.51
CA PHE A 138 1.33 4.57 12.25
C PHE A 138 0.00 4.77 11.52
N MET A 139 -0.84 3.75 11.40
CA MET A 139 -2.14 3.84 10.71
C MET A 139 -3.11 4.81 11.40
N ILE A 140 -3.06 4.90 12.73
CA ILE A 140 -3.85 5.86 13.52
C ILE A 140 -3.39 7.28 13.17
N ARG A 141 -2.09 7.58 13.28
CA ARG A 141 -1.52 8.89 12.95
C ARG A 141 -1.71 9.29 11.49
N LEU A 142 -1.62 8.32 10.58
CA LEU A 142 -1.86 8.58 9.16
C LEU A 142 -3.30 9.02 8.90
N THR A 143 -4.26 8.46 9.62
CA THR A 143 -5.68 8.84 9.47
C THR A 143 -5.93 10.28 9.92
N GLU A 144 -5.18 10.77 10.91
CA GLU A 144 -5.24 12.17 11.37
C GLU A 144 -4.63 13.12 10.32
N ASN A 145 -3.55 12.71 9.66
CA ASN A 145 -2.72 13.57 8.82
C ASN A 145 -3.05 13.59 7.30
N LEU A 146 -3.92 12.69 6.81
CA LEU A 146 -4.37 12.66 5.39
C LEU A 146 -5.58 13.57 5.11
#